data_AF-A0AAW2AJA3-F1
#
_entry.id   AF-A0AAW2AJA3-F1
#
_cell.length_a   1.000
_cell.length_b   1.000
_cell.length_c   1.000
_cell.angle_alpha   90.00
_cell.angle_beta   90.00
_cell.angle_gamma   90.00
#
_symmetry.space_group_name_H-M   'P 1'
#
loop_
_entity.id
_entity.type
_entity.pdbx_description
1 polymer ?
#
loop_
_entity_poly.entity_id
_entity_poly.type
_entity_poly.pdbx_seq_one_letter_code
_entity_poly.pdbx_strand_id
1 'polypeptide(L)'
;MVYLSFLSNALKIFHDTVLVLEREDGTVCELYDMMFTLKTKLQQRQSDGFFGAQTGVLLQQFPDRQAAVLREDMCNFYQSSLTYLEQRYDFSDSNYQKKVASLALKSPFNFSHLCEAVEVLQLSKKLDMDALYDEYCVILPHQQAIVQSGAPVVEKWATLLKHTHTPNMTALASFLLSVPITNASVERVFSLMTGCWTDTRNRCSVNLIKSEIQVKSNFTFSCKDFYTYVVKEKVLLNAVRSNKKYKFKKKPEGKKTSYVRPHLSKMKFD
;
A
#
# COMPACT_ATOMS: atom_id res chain seq x y z
N MET A 1 21.24 -0.44 -31.48
CA MET A 1 21.85 -0.98 -30.24
C MET A 1 21.90 0.05 -29.11
N VAL A 2 22.42 1.27 -29.31
CA VAL A 2 22.49 2.33 -28.27
C VAL A 2 21.13 2.63 -27.62
N TYR A 3 20.09 2.93 -28.39
CA TYR A 3 18.75 3.19 -27.84
C TYR A 3 18.16 1.99 -27.08
N LEU A 4 18.42 0.76 -27.52
CA LEU A 4 17.92 -0.43 -26.82
C LEU A 4 18.61 -0.60 -25.45
N SER A 5 19.92 -0.38 -25.40
CA SER A 5 20.67 -0.37 -24.13
C SER A 5 20.17 0.73 -23.19
N PHE A 6 19.92 1.93 -23.72
CA PHE A 6 19.34 3.03 -22.97
C PHE A 6 17.95 2.68 -22.43
N LEU A 7 17.04 2.22 -23.30
CA LEU A 7 15.67 1.87 -22.92
C LEU A 7 15.66 0.73 -21.90
N SER A 8 16.50 -0.28 -22.05
CA SER A 8 16.63 -1.36 -21.06
C SER A 8 17.00 -0.80 -19.67
N ASN A 9 17.90 0.18 -19.60
CA ASN A 9 18.29 0.82 -18.35
C ASN A 9 17.21 1.76 -17.79
N ALA A 10 16.63 2.61 -18.64
CA ALA A 10 15.65 3.62 -18.25
C ALA A 10 14.31 2.99 -17.84
N LEU A 11 13.80 2.04 -18.64
CA LEU A 11 12.55 1.34 -18.35
C LEU A 11 12.62 0.51 -17.07
N LYS A 12 13.80 -0.01 -16.72
CA LYS A 12 14.01 -0.69 -15.44
C LYS A 12 13.68 0.22 -14.25
N ILE A 13 13.98 1.51 -14.32
CA ILE A 13 13.68 2.47 -13.24
C ILE A 13 12.17 2.52 -12.99
N PHE A 14 11.38 2.64 -14.06
CA PHE A 14 9.91 2.67 -13.97
C PHE A 14 9.37 1.33 -13.50
N HIS A 15 9.87 0.22 -14.04
CA HIS A 15 9.45 -1.13 -13.63
C HIS A 15 9.71 -1.38 -12.15
N ASP A 16 10.92 -1.08 -11.67
CA ASP A 16 11.27 -1.22 -10.25
C ASP A 16 10.35 -0.36 -9.36
N THR A 17 9.99 0.86 -9.79
CA THR A 17 9.03 1.70 -9.06
C THR A 17 7.61 1.12 -9.06
N VAL A 18 7.14 0.60 -10.20
CA VAL A 18 5.82 -0.06 -10.29
C VAL A 18 5.76 -1.25 -9.34
N LEU A 19 6.80 -2.09 -9.30
CA LEU A 19 6.86 -3.23 -8.38
C LEU A 19 6.77 -2.81 -6.91
N VAL A 20 7.28 -1.63 -6.54
CA VAL A 20 7.16 -1.10 -5.17
C VAL A 20 5.74 -0.59 -4.90
N LEU A 21 5.15 0.16 -5.84
CA LEU A 21 3.79 0.70 -5.72
C LEU A 21 2.71 -0.39 -5.70
N GLU A 22 2.97 -1.52 -6.36
CA GLU A 22 2.06 -2.66 -6.46
C GLU A 22 2.26 -3.69 -5.34
N ARG A 23 3.06 -3.40 -4.31
CA ARG A 23 3.16 -4.27 -3.14
C ARG A 23 1.82 -4.36 -2.40
N GLU A 24 1.61 -5.46 -1.69
CA GLU A 24 0.37 -5.66 -0.93
C GLU A 24 0.30 -4.82 0.36
N ASP A 25 1.45 -4.47 0.90
CA ASP A 25 1.64 -3.77 2.17
C ASP A 25 1.92 -2.27 2.03
N GLY A 26 1.92 -1.74 0.79
CA GLY A 26 2.19 -0.33 0.54
C GLY A 26 1.15 0.59 1.19
N THR A 27 1.62 1.62 1.89
CA THR A 27 0.76 2.56 2.62
C THR A 27 0.76 3.97 2.03
N VAL A 28 -0.30 4.73 2.27
CA VAL A 28 -0.39 6.14 1.83
C VAL A 28 0.74 7.01 2.38
N CYS A 29 1.25 6.65 3.57
CA CYS A 29 2.39 7.31 4.20
C CYS A 29 3.70 7.13 3.43
N GLU A 30 3.81 6.13 2.55
CA GLU A 30 5.03 5.88 1.78
C GLU A 30 4.94 6.41 0.34
N LEU A 31 3.73 6.71 -0.13
CA LEU A 31 3.47 7.01 -1.54
C LEU A 31 4.25 8.24 -2.04
N TYR A 32 4.27 9.31 -1.25
CA TYR A 32 5.03 10.52 -1.62
C TYR A 32 6.52 10.23 -1.77
N ASP A 33 7.13 9.53 -0.82
CA ASP A 33 8.55 9.19 -0.88
C ASP A 33 8.88 8.27 -2.07
N MET A 34 7.99 7.32 -2.40
CA MET A 34 8.13 6.45 -3.57
C MET A 34 8.16 7.25 -4.87
N MET A 35 7.17 8.14 -5.05
CA MET A 35 7.07 8.99 -6.23
C MET A 35 8.20 10.00 -6.31
N PHE A 36 8.55 10.62 -5.18
CA PHE A 36 9.65 11.58 -5.07
C PHE A 36 10.98 10.91 -5.42
N THR A 37 11.23 9.70 -4.94
CA THR A 37 12.43 8.92 -5.28
C THR A 37 12.53 8.65 -6.79
N LEU A 38 11.42 8.31 -7.46
CA LEU A 38 11.40 8.15 -8.92
C LEU A 38 11.79 9.46 -9.61
N LYS A 39 11.15 10.57 -9.23
CA LYS A 39 11.43 11.90 -9.77
C LYS A 39 12.91 12.26 -9.60
N THR A 40 13.45 12.17 -8.38
CA THR A 40 14.85 12.52 -8.08
C THR A 40 15.83 11.66 -8.87
N LYS A 41 15.57 10.35 -9.02
CA LYS A 41 16.42 9.46 -9.84
C LYS A 41 16.48 9.90 -11.30
N LEU A 42 15.35 10.27 -11.89
CA LEU A 42 15.29 10.73 -13.28
C LEU A 42 15.99 12.10 -13.43
N GLN A 43 15.74 13.04 -12.52
CA GLN A 43 16.39 14.35 -12.50
C GLN A 43 17.92 14.23 -12.40
N GLN A 44 18.41 13.42 -11.46
CA GLN A 44 19.85 13.24 -11.26
C GLN A 44 20.52 12.64 -12.49
N ARG A 45 19.90 11.62 -13.11
CA ARG A 45 20.43 11.00 -14.33
C ARG A 45 20.47 11.95 -15.51
N GLN A 46 19.47 12.81 -15.64
CA GLN A 46 19.47 13.86 -16.66
C GLN A 46 20.58 14.88 -16.40
N SER A 47 20.71 15.36 -15.16
CA SER A 47 21.75 16.31 -14.75
C SER A 47 23.15 15.77 -14.99
N ASP A 48 23.38 14.50 -14.65
CA ASP A 48 24.69 13.84 -14.78
C ASP A 48 24.98 13.35 -16.21
N GLY A 49 24.01 13.45 -17.13
CA GLY A 49 24.12 12.84 -18.46
C GLY A 49 24.29 11.31 -18.40
N PHE A 50 23.70 10.65 -17.39
CA PHE A 50 23.84 9.22 -17.17
C PHE A 50 22.73 8.41 -17.86
N PHE A 51 23.11 7.65 -18.89
CA PHE A 51 22.20 6.87 -19.74
C PHE A 51 22.32 5.35 -19.55
N GLY A 52 23.02 4.93 -18.48
CA GLY A 52 23.41 3.55 -18.22
C GLY A 52 24.84 3.26 -18.66
N ALA A 53 25.55 2.43 -17.89
CA ALA A 53 26.98 2.16 -18.09
C ALA A 53 27.27 1.59 -19.49
N GLN A 54 26.50 0.58 -19.91
CA GLN A 54 26.64 -0.01 -21.24
C GLN A 54 26.33 0.98 -22.38
N THR A 55 25.29 1.80 -22.19
CA THR A 55 24.95 2.87 -23.14
C THR A 55 26.10 3.87 -23.29
N GLY A 56 26.75 4.23 -22.17
CA GLY A 56 27.93 5.09 -22.16
C GLY A 56 29.09 4.52 -22.98
N VAL A 57 29.38 3.22 -22.81
CA VAL A 57 30.42 2.53 -23.60
C VAL A 57 30.06 2.51 -25.09
N LEU A 58 28.80 2.24 -25.44
CA LEU A 58 28.37 2.24 -26.83
C LEU A 58 28.43 3.64 -27.46
N LEU A 59 28.13 4.70 -26.70
CA LEU A 59 28.21 6.09 -27.18
C LEU A 59 29.63 6.51 -27.55
N GLN A 60 30.66 5.97 -26.89
CA GLN A 60 32.07 6.25 -27.21
C GLN A 60 32.50 5.72 -28.59
N GLN A 61 31.72 4.82 -29.18
CA GLN A 61 32.02 4.24 -30.50
C GLN A 61 31.55 5.14 -31.67
N PHE A 62 30.80 6.21 -31.38
CA PHE A 62 30.25 7.11 -32.38
C PHE A 62 31.08 8.40 -32.50
N PRO A 63 31.12 9.04 -33.67
CA PRO A 63 31.67 10.39 -33.82
C PRO A 63 30.98 11.39 -32.89
N ASP A 64 31.72 12.37 -32.37
CA ASP A 64 31.23 13.33 -31.36
C ASP A 64 29.90 13.98 -31.71
N ARG A 65 29.74 14.39 -32.98
CA ARG A 65 28.49 15.01 -33.46
C ARG A 65 27.29 14.08 -33.34
N GLN A 66 27.47 12.79 -33.68
CA GLN A 66 26.39 11.81 -33.61
C GLN A 66 26.12 11.39 -32.16
N ALA A 67 27.17 11.23 -31.35
CA ALA A 67 27.03 10.97 -29.92
C ALA A 67 26.30 12.12 -29.20
N ALA A 68 26.54 13.39 -29.58
CA ALA A 68 25.84 14.54 -29.01
C ALA A 68 24.33 14.51 -29.29
N VAL A 69 23.93 14.23 -30.54
CA VAL A 69 22.51 14.08 -30.90
C VAL A 69 21.85 12.94 -30.11
N LEU A 70 22.52 11.79 -29.98
CA LEU A 70 22.00 10.67 -29.20
C LEU A 70 21.83 11.02 -27.70
N ARG A 71 22.77 11.78 -27.12
CA ARG A 71 22.66 12.25 -25.73
C ARG A 71 21.50 13.22 -25.55
N GLU A 72 21.30 14.12 -26.50
CA GLU A 72 20.18 15.07 -26.50
C GLU A 72 18.84 14.33 -26.52
N ASP A 73 18.67 13.33 -27.39
CA ASP A 73 17.46 12.51 -27.43
C ASP A 73 17.19 11.79 -26.10
N MET A 74 18.22 11.25 -25.47
CA MET A 74 18.07 10.58 -24.17
C MET A 74 17.76 11.56 -23.03
N CYS A 75 18.33 12.77 -23.06
CA CYS A 75 17.96 13.85 -22.16
C CYS A 75 16.50 14.26 -22.38
N ASN A 76 16.04 14.35 -23.63
CA ASN A 76 14.65 14.65 -23.97
C ASN A 76 13.69 13.57 -23.47
N PHE A 77 14.10 12.30 -23.47
CA PHE A 77 13.33 11.21 -22.85
C PHE A 77 13.15 11.43 -21.34
N TYR A 78 14.23 11.75 -20.60
CA TYR A 78 14.12 12.04 -19.17
C TYR A 78 13.27 13.27 -18.91
N GLN A 79 13.47 14.34 -19.68
CA GLN A 79 12.66 15.56 -19.57
C GLN A 79 11.17 15.27 -19.78
N SER A 80 10.84 14.54 -20.85
CA SER A 80 9.46 14.17 -21.16
C SER A 80 8.84 13.31 -20.06
N SER A 81 9.62 12.39 -19.51
CA SER A 81 9.20 11.55 -18.37
C SER A 81 8.92 12.37 -17.12
N LEU A 82 9.79 13.33 -16.80
CA LEU A 82 9.63 14.22 -15.66
C LEU A 82 8.40 15.12 -15.82
N THR A 83 8.24 15.73 -16.99
CA THR A 83 7.06 16.54 -17.32
C THR A 83 5.78 15.72 -17.17
N TYR A 84 5.76 14.47 -17.65
CA TYR A 84 4.60 13.59 -17.48
C TYR A 84 4.30 13.32 -15.99
N LEU A 85 5.32 13.03 -15.18
CA LEU A 85 5.15 12.79 -13.75
C LEU A 85 4.61 14.03 -13.03
N GLU A 86 5.17 15.20 -13.29
CA GLU A 86 4.78 16.47 -12.65
C GLU A 86 3.36 16.92 -13.03
N GLN A 87 2.89 16.56 -14.23
CA GLN A 87 1.50 16.80 -14.64
C GLN A 87 0.49 15.88 -13.94
N ARG A 88 0.93 14.70 -13.49
CA ARG A 88 0.03 13.65 -12.97
C ARG A 88 0.14 13.46 -11.46
N TYR A 89 1.18 13.99 -10.84
CA TYR A 89 1.44 13.85 -9.42
C TYR A 89 1.92 15.18 -8.83
N ASP A 90 1.29 15.60 -7.75
CA ASP A 90 1.64 16.82 -7.04
C ASP A 90 2.90 16.61 -6.19
N PHE A 91 4.04 17.17 -6.61
CA PHE A 91 5.28 17.13 -5.83
C PHE A 91 5.44 18.31 -4.86
N SER A 92 4.46 19.21 -4.77
CA SER A 92 4.52 20.38 -3.90
C SER A 92 4.44 20.02 -2.41
N ASP A 93 4.73 21.02 -1.57
CA ASP A 93 4.54 20.90 -0.13
C ASP A 93 3.05 20.83 0.27
N SER A 94 2.12 21.21 -0.60
CA SER A 94 0.69 21.12 -0.30
C SER A 94 0.08 19.73 -0.50
N ASN A 95 0.82 18.78 -1.09
CA ASN A 95 0.31 17.43 -1.26
C ASN A 95 0.05 16.75 0.10
N TYR A 96 -1.19 16.33 0.34
CA TYR A 96 -1.57 15.64 1.58
C TYR A 96 -0.74 14.37 1.85
N GLN A 97 -0.26 13.68 0.81
CA GLN A 97 0.57 12.48 0.93
C GLN A 97 1.93 12.81 1.54
N LYS A 98 2.47 14.00 1.24
CA LYS A 98 3.69 14.52 1.88
C LYS A 98 3.45 14.78 3.36
N LYS A 99 2.30 15.38 3.67
CA LYS A 99 1.88 15.78 5.01
C LYS A 99 1.73 14.57 5.95
N VAL A 100 1.28 13.44 5.42
CA VAL A 100 1.16 12.17 6.17
C VAL A 100 2.41 11.27 6.08
N ALA A 101 3.46 11.68 5.36
CA ALA A 101 4.64 10.82 5.14
C ALA A 101 5.44 10.56 6.43
N SER A 102 5.44 11.52 7.35
CA SER A 102 6.04 11.40 8.70
C SER A 102 5.47 10.21 9.49
N LEU A 103 4.22 9.81 9.18
CA LEU A 103 3.52 8.70 9.81
C LEU A 103 3.87 7.33 9.21
N ALA A 104 4.84 7.27 8.27
CA ALA A 104 5.48 6.03 7.84
C ALA A 104 6.44 5.45 8.91
N LEU A 105 6.69 6.19 10.01
CA LEU A 105 7.55 5.75 11.11
C LEU A 105 8.99 5.40 10.65
N LYS A 106 9.51 6.17 9.69
CA LYS A 106 10.93 6.17 9.26
C LYS A 106 11.81 6.99 10.20
N SER A 107 11.21 7.95 10.89
CA SER A 107 11.76 8.75 11.98
C SER A 107 10.67 8.95 13.03
N PRO A 108 11.02 9.33 14.27
CA PRO A 108 10.02 9.77 15.24
C PRO A 108 9.23 10.96 14.67
N PHE A 109 7.93 10.99 14.96
CA PHE A 109 7.05 12.09 14.61
C PHE A 109 6.66 12.86 15.88
N ASN A 110 6.35 14.13 15.71
CA ASN A 110 5.90 15.01 16.79
C ASN A 110 4.38 15.27 16.69
N PHE A 111 3.83 15.95 17.69
CA PHE A 111 2.40 16.26 17.71
C PHE A 111 1.94 17.14 16.54
N SER A 112 2.77 18.05 16.01
CA SER A 112 2.37 18.88 14.87
C SER A 112 2.13 18.06 13.61
N HIS A 113 2.88 16.97 13.40
CA HIS A 113 2.62 16.03 12.31
C HIS A 113 1.26 15.34 12.45
N LEU A 114 0.81 15.04 13.68
CA LEU A 114 -0.52 14.49 13.91
C LEU A 114 -1.61 15.51 13.59
N CYS A 115 -1.46 16.75 14.07
CA CYS A 115 -2.39 17.83 13.76
C CYS A 115 -2.54 18.01 12.25
N GLU A 116 -1.42 18.07 11.54
CA GLU A 116 -1.37 18.24 10.10
C GLU A 116 -2.04 17.06 9.38
N ALA A 117 -1.78 15.82 9.82
CA ALA A 117 -2.45 14.63 9.29
C ALA A 117 -3.97 14.66 9.53
N VAL A 118 -4.42 15.03 10.73
CA VAL A 118 -5.85 15.13 11.07
C VAL A 118 -6.54 16.19 10.21
N GLU A 119 -5.89 17.32 9.98
CA GLU A 119 -6.39 18.41 9.14
C GLU A 119 -6.54 17.97 7.68
N VAL A 120 -5.47 17.46 7.05
CA VAL A 120 -5.50 17.10 5.62
C VAL A 120 -6.42 15.91 5.34
N LEU A 121 -6.63 15.02 6.32
CA LEU A 121 -7.57 13.90 6.24
C LEU A 121 -9.00 14.27 6.67
N GLN A 122 -9.22 15.52 7.08
CA GLN A 122 -10.52 16.05 7.52
C GLN A 122 -11.14 15.24 8.69
N LEU A 123 -10.30 14.83 9.64
CA LEU A 123 -10.70 14.01 10.78
C LEU A 123 -10.97 14.82 12.06
N SER A 124 -10.80 16.15 12.04
CA SER A 124 -10.92 17.02 13.23
C SER A 124 -12.29 16.96 13.92
N LYS A 125 -13.36 16.60 13.20
CA LYS A 125 -14.71 16.43 13.79
C LYS A 125 -14.95 15.03 14.37
N LYS A 126 -14.07 14.07 14.07
CA LYS A 126 -14.20 12.65 14.46
C LYS A 126 -13.25 12.27 15.59
N LEU A 127 -12.17 13.03 15.77
CA LEU A 127 -11.16 12.80 16.78
C LEU A 127 -11.23 13.89 17.82
N ASP A 128 -11.03 13.49 19.07
CA ASP A 128 -10.79 14.41 20.17
C ASP A 128 -9.30 14.78 20.17
N MET A 129 -8.98 16.03 19.88
CA MET A 129 -7.60 16.50 19.73
C MET A 129 -6.85 16.59 21.06
N ASP A 130 -7.56 16.87 22.16
CA ASP A 130 -6.96 16.92 23.49
C ASP A 130 -6.62 15.50 23.94
N ALA A 131 -7.56 14.57 23.77
CA ALA A 131 -7.31 13.15 24.02
C ALA A 131 -6.21 12.60 23.09
N LEU A 132 -6.15 13.02 21.82
CA LEU A 132 -5.09 12.61 20.90
C LEU A 132 -3.70 13.07 21.38
N TYR A 133 -3.60 14.25 22.01
CA TYR A 133 -2.35 14.72 22.60
C TYR A 133 -1.91 13.85 23.79
N ASP A 134 -2.84 13.53 24.68
CA ASP A 134 -2.58 12.63 25.81
C ASP A 134 -2.13 11.24 25.32
N GLU A 135 -2.81 10.71 24.29
CA GLU A 135 -2.45 9.45 23.64
C GLU A 135 -1.09 9.50 22.95
N TYR A 136 -0.73 10.62 22.33
CA TYR A 136 0.59 10.86 21.78
C TYR A 136 1.68 10.78 22.86
N CYS A 137 1.44 11.38 24.04
CA CYS A 137 2.37 11.33 25.16
C CYS A 137 2.60 9.88 25.66
N VAL A 138 1.58 9.03 25.61
CA VAL A 138 1.68 7.60 25.97
C VAL A 138 2.62 6.84 25.02
N ILE A 139 2.54 7.11 23.71
CA ILE A 139 3.33 6.37 22.70
C ILE A 139 4.72 6.97 22.44
N LEU A 140 4.93 8.24 22.80
CA LEU A 140 6.17 8.99 22.54
C LEU A 140 7.44 8.25 22.99
N PRO A 141 7.53 7.67 24.21
CA PRO A 141 8.73 6.96 24.67
C PRO A 141 9.07 5.72 23.83
N HIS A 142 8.09 5.16 23.12
CA HIS A 142 8.23 3.91 22.37
C HIS A 142 8.58 4.12 20.90
N GLN A 143 8.42 5.35 20.37
CA GLN A 143 8.61 5.62 18.94
C GLN A 143 10.01 5.25 18.45
N GLN A 144 11.06 5.58 19.21
CA GLN A 144 12.44 5.37 18.78
C GLN A 144 12.75 3.88 18.50
N ALA A 145 12.30 2.98 19.38
CA ALA A 145 12.48 1.54 19.20
C ALA A 145 11.69 1.02 17.99
N ILE A 146 10.47 1.54 17.77
CA ILE A 146 9.63 1.15 16.64
C ILE A 146 10.26 1.57 15.31
N VAL A 147 10.79 2.79 15.23
CA VAL A 147 11.46 3.31 14.03
C VAL A 147 12.64 2.41 13.63
N GLN A 148 13.42 1.94 14.62
CA GLN A 148 14.61 1.10 14.42
C GLN A 148 14.31 -0.37 14.10
N SER A 149 13.08 -0.84 14.26
CA SER A 149 12.71 -2.26 14.09
C SER A 149 12.88 -2.83 12.68
N GLY A 150 13.03 -1.97 11.65
CA GLY A 150 13.06 -2.39 10.24
C GLY A 150 11.75 -2.99 9.73
N ALA A 151 10.71 -3.08 10.57
CA ALA A 151 9.43 -3.69 10.23
C ALA A 151 8.62 -2.83 9.23
N PRO A 152 7.68 -3.43 8.46
CA PRO A 152 6.74 -2.70 7.62
C PRO A 152 5.90 -1.69 8.42
N VAL A 153 5.42 -0.64 7.76
CA VAL A 153 4.67 0.47 8.39
C VAL A 153 3.47 -0.03 9.20
N VAL A 154 2.70 -0.97 8.65
CA VAL A 154 1.52 -1.56 9.32
C VAL A 154 1.92 -2.26 10.62
N GLU A 155 3.02 -3.03 10.61
CA GLU A 155 3.51 -3.76 11.80
C GLU A 155 4.09 -2.81 12.84
N LYS A 156 4.76 -1.74 12.41
CA LYS A 156 5.22 -0.67 13.29
C LYS A 156 4.06 -0.02 14.04
N TRP A 157 3.00 0.37 13.33
CA TRP A 157 1.78 0.91 13.94
C TRP A 157 1.10 -0.10 14.86
N ALA A 158 0.95 -1.35 14.43
CA ALA A 158 0.33 -2.40 15.24
C ALA A 158 1.11 -2.65 16.55
N THR A 159 2.44 -2.56 16.51
CA THR A 159 3.30 -2.73 17.68
C THR A 159 3.26 -1.50 18.58
N LEU A 160 3.29 -0.29 18.01
CA LEU A 160 3.25 0.97 18.75
C LEU A 160 1.93 1.13 19.54
N LEU A 161 0.82 0.67 18.97
CA LEU A 161 -0.51 0.73 19.58
C LEU A 161 -0.83 -0.52 20.42
N LYS A 162 0.10 -1.48 20.47
CA LYS A 162 -0.12 -2.73 21.19
C LYS A 162 -0.10 -2.44 22.69
N HIS A 163 -1.11 -2.93 23.41
CA HIS A 163 -1.25 -2.77 24.86
C HIS A 163 -1.40 -1.31 25.35
N THR A 164 -1.63 -0.35 24.46
CA THR A 164 -1.96 1.03 24.83
C THR A 164 -3.47 1.26 24.70
N HIS A 165 -4.05 2.09 25.57
CA HIS A 165 -5.42 2.56 25.39
C HIS A 165 -5.41 3.91 24.65
N THR A 166 -5.33 3.84 23.32
CA THR A 166 -5.16 5.01 22.45
C THR A 166 -6.20 5.04 21.32
N PRO A 167 -7.49 5.25 21.63
CA PRO A 167 -8.58 5.17 20.65
C PRO A 167 -8.48 6.21 19.52
N ASN A 168 -8.07 7.45 19.77
CA ASN A 168 -7.97 8.49 18.72
C ASN A 168 -6.79 8.22 17.78
N MET A 169 -5.64 7.86 18.33
CA MET A 169 -4.46 7.45 17.57
C MET A 169 -4.74 6.19 16.76
N THR A 170 -5.42 5.20 17.36
CA THR A 170 -5.83 3.98 16.66
C THR A 170 -6.77 4.30 15.51
N ALA A 171 -7.72 5.20 15.69
CA ALA A 171 -8.63 5.63 14.63
C ALA A 171 -7.87 6.33 13.49
N LEU A 172 -6.94 7.24 13.79
CA LEU A 172 -6.11 7.92 12.80
C LEU A 172 -5.23 6.93 12.02
N ALA A 173 -4.48 6.07 12.72
CA ALA A 173 -3.64 5.05 12.10
C ALA A 173 -4.48 4.08 11.25
N SER A 174 -5.64 3.63 11.75
CA SER A 174 -6.53 2.74 11.00
C SER A 174 -7.03 3.41 9.71
N PHE A 175 -7.36 4.70 9.76
CA PHE A 175 -7.77 5.44 8.57
C PHE A 175 -6.64 5.48 7.54
N LEU A 176 -5.44 5.93 7.94
CA LEU A 176 -4.26 6.00 7.08
C LEU A 176 -3.96 4.66 6.39
N LEU A 177 -3.94 3.57 7.16
CA LEU A 177 -3.61 2.23 6.66
C LEU A 177 -4.75 1.60 5.84
N SER A 178 -5.93 2.22 5.80
CA SER A 178 -7.06 1.77 4.99
C SER A 178 -7.11 2.38 3.59
N VAL A 179 -6.34 3.45 3.34
CA VAL A 179 -6.29 4.13 2.04
C VAL A 179 -5.41 3.32 1.08
N PRO A 180 -5.96 2.74 0.01
CA PRO A 180 -5.16 2.06 -1.00
C PRO A 180 -4.35 3.06 -1.80
N ILE A 181 -3.09 2.73 -2.08
CA ILE A 181 -2.21 3.58 -2.90
C ILE A 181 -2.28 3.28 -4.40
N THR A 182 -2.74 2.09 -4.76
CA THR A 182 -2.87 1.65 -6.16
C THR A 182 -4.12 0.80 -6.37
N ASN A 183 -4.56 0.75 -7.63
CA ASN A 183 -5.64 -0.13 -8.06
C ASN A 183 -5.21 -1.60 -8.11
N ALA A 184 -3.93 -1.92 -7.95
CA ALA A 184 -3.40 -3.29 -8.00
C ALA A 184 -4.12 -4.24 -7.03
N SER A 185 -4.51 -3.75 -5.85
CA SER A 185 -5.32 -4.51 -4.89
C SER A 185 -6.67 -4.96 -5.48
N VAL A 186 -7.36 -4.07 -6.19
CA VAL A 186 -8.64 -4.33 -6.84
C VAL A 186 -8.44 -5.17 -8.11
N GLU A 187 -7.38 -4.91 -8.87
CA GLU A 187 -7.05 -5.67 -10.10
C GLU A 187 -6.73 -7.13 -9.80
N ARG A 188 -6.10 -7.45 -8.65
CA ARG A 188 -5.95 -8.83 -8.18
C ARG A 188 -7.30 -9.49 -7.93
N VAL A 189 -8.26 -8.77 -7.34
CA VAL A 189 -9.63 -9.26 -7.14
C VAL A 189 -10.33 -9.49 -8.50
N PHE A 190 -10.16 -8.58 -9.46
CA PHE A 190 -10.69 -8.75 -10.82
C PHE A 190 -10.07 -9.95 -11.52
N SER A 191 -8.76 -10.16 -11.38
CA SER A 191 -8.07 -11.34 -11.94
C SER A 191 -8.63 -12.64 -11.35
N LEU A 192 -8.86 -12.69 -10.03
CA LEU A 192 -9.52 -13.81 -9.37
C LEU A 192 -10.95 -14.00 -9.88
N MET A 193 -11.68 -12.91 -10.09
CA MET A 193 -13.05 -12.94 -10.61
C MET A 193 -13.11 -13.51 -12.01
N THR A 194 -12.25 -13.05 -12.92
CA THR A 194 -12.11 -13.58 -14.29
C THR A 194 -11.77 -15.07 -14.27
N GLY A 195 -10.86 -15.50 -13.40
CA GLY A 195 -10.54 -16.93 -13.23
C GLY A 195 -11.70 -17.77 -12.71
N CYS A 196 -12.63 -17.18 -11.95
CA CYS A 196 -13.83 -17.87 -11.45
C CYS A 196 -14.98 -17.90 -12.48
N TRP A 197 -14.95 -17.02 -13.48
CA TRP A 197 -15.99 -16.83 -14.49
C TRP A 197 -15.55 -17.37 -15.86
N THR A 198 -15.43 -18.70 -15.96
CA THR A 198 -15.13 -19.40 -17.23
C THR A 198 -16.40 -19.84 -17.96
N ASP A 199 -16.33 -20.18 -19.25
CA ASP A 199 -17.47 -20.68 -20.03
C ASP A 199 -18.14 -21.93 -19.42
N THR A 200 -17.35 -22.74 -18.71
CA THR A 200 -17.82 -23.91 -17.95
C THR A 200 -18.50 -23.54 -16.62
N ARG A 201 -18.25 -22.33 -16.10
CA ARG A 201 -18.73 -21.81 -14.81
C ARG A 201 -19.74 -20.66 -14.97
N ASN A 202 -20.17 -20.35 -16.19
CA ASN A 202 -21.13 -19.29 -16.51
C ASN A 202 -22.53 -19.48 -15.87
N ARG A 203 -22.81 -20.67 -15.30
CA ARG A 203 -24.03 -20.98 -14.53
C ARG A 203 -23.92 -20.72 -13.03
N CYS A 204 -22.75 -20.33 -12.52
CA CYS A 204 -22.61 -20.01 -11.10
C CYS A 204 -23.33 -18.70 -10.78
N SER A 205 -24.02 -18.65 -9.63
CA SER A 205 -24.64 -17.42 -9.17
C SER A 205 -23.57 -16.40 -8.75
N VAL A 206 -23.87 -15.12 -8.93
CA VAL A 206 -22.99 -14.01 -8.48
C VAL A 206 -22.66 -14.15 -6.99
N ASN A 207 -23.61 -14.57 -6.16
CA ASN A 207 -23.41 -14.78 -4.72
C ASN A 207 -22.40 -15.89 -4.41
N LEU A 208 -22.40 -16.98 -5.20
CA LEU A 208 -21.43 -18.05 -5.06
C LEU A 208 -20.03 -17.56 -5.42
N ILE A 209 -19.89 -16.87 -6.56
CA ILE A 209 -18.60 -16.32 -7.01
C ILE A 209 -18.06 -15.29 -6.01
N LYS A 210 -18.91 -14.39 -5.50
CA LYS A 210 -18.55 -13.45 -4.43
C LYS A 210 -18.04 -14.18 -3.18
N SER A 211 -18.72 -15.23 -2.75
CA SER A 211 -18.33 -16.00 -1.57
C SER A 211 -16.99 -16.73 -1.79
N GLU A 212 -16.77 -17.29 -2.99
CA GLU A 212 -15.52 -17.95 -3.34
C GLU A 212 -14.34 -16.97 -3.36
N ILE A 213 -14.51 -15.80 -3.97
CA ILE A 213 -13.50 -14.73 -3.97
C ILE A 213 -13.20 -14.31 -2.52
N GLN A 214 -14.23 -14.11 -1.69
CA GLN A 214 -14.02 -13.77 -0.27
C GLN A 214 -13.21 -14.85 0.46
N VAL A 215 -13.44 -16.13 0.20
CA VAL A 215 -12.63 -17.19 0.79
C VAL A 215 -11.19 -17.14 0.27
N LYS A 216 -10.98 -17.04 -1.04
CA LYS A 216 -9.63 -16.99 -1.63
C LYS A 216 -8.83 -15.76 -1.21
N SER A 217 -9.48 -14.61 -1.05
CA SER A 217 -8.81 -13.36 -0.66
C SER A 217 -8.53 -13.26 0.84
N ASN A 218 -9.31 -13.92 1.70
CA ASN A 218 -9.14 -13.81 3.16
C ASN A 218 -8.38 -14.98 3.78
N PHE A 219 -8.24 -16.11 3.09
CA PHE A 219 -7.50 -17.27 3.58
C PHE A 219 -6.30 -17.53 2.68
N THR A 220 -5.10 -17.31 3.20
CA THR A 220 -3.82 -17.65 2.56
C THR A 220 -3.46 -19.14 2.72
N PHE A 221 -4.38 -19.94 3.25
CA PHE A 221 -4.20 -21.36 3.52
C PHE A 221 -4.13 -22.16 2.23
N SER A 222 -3.25 -23.16 2.20
CA SER A 222 -3.37 -24.25 1.22
C SER A 222 -4.71 -24.98 1.43
N CYS A 223 -5.19 -25.72 0.43
CA CYS A 223 -6.41 -26.52 0.60
C CYS A 223 -6.33 -27.48 1.80
N LYS A 224 -5.14 -28.02 2.09
CA LYS A 224 -4.89 -28.91 3.23
C LYS A 224 -4.97 -28.16 4.57
N ASP A 225 -4.37 -26.98 4.65
CA ASP A 225 -4.39 -26.16 5.85
C ASP A 225 -5.79 -25.61 6.11
N PHE A 226 -6.49 -25.19 5.05
CA PHE A 226 -7.87 -24.75 5.13
C PHE A 226 -8.79 -25.86 5.62
N TYR A 227 -8.65 -27.08 5.09
CA TYR A 227 -9.38 -28.24 5.60
C TYR A 227 -9.10 -28.48 7.08
N THR A 228 -7.83 -28.49 7.46
CA THR A 228 -7.39 -28.72 8.85
C THR A 228 -7.94 -27.65 9.80
N TYR A 229 -7.99 -26.40 9.34
CA TYR A 229 -8.58 -25.27 10.05
C TYR A 229 -10.11 -25.43 10.19
N VAL A 230 -10.83 -25.68 9.10
CA VAL A 230 -12.29 -25.77 9.08
C VAL A 230 -12.82 -26.96 9.88
N VAL A 231 -12.12 -28.10 9.88
CA VAL A 231 -12.52 -29.29 10.66
C VAL A 231 -12.53 -29.01 12.18
N LYS A 232 -11.71 -28.06 12.64
CA LYS A 232 -11.66 -27.65 14.06
C LYS A 232 -12.82 -26.72 14.44
N GLU A 233 -13.45 -26.05 13.47
CA GLU A 233 -14.56 -25.12 13.69
C GLU A 233 -15.92 -25.83 13.82
N LYS A 234 -16.12 -26.54 14.94
CA LYS A 234 -17.31 -27.35 15.22
C LYS A 234 -18.63 -26.58 15.05
N VAL A 235 -18.65 -25.29 15.42
CA VAL A 235 -19.85 -24.43 15.30
C VAL A 235 -20.21 -24.20 13.84
N LEU A 236 -19.21 -23.92 12.99
CA LEU A 236 -19.40 -23.76 11.56
C LEU A 236 -19.88 -25.06 10.92
N LEU A 237 -19.24 -26.19 11.24
CA LEU A 237 -19.61 -27.49 10.68
C LEU A 237 -21.05 -27.90 11.04
N ASN A 238 -21.45 -27.68 12.29
CA ASN A 238 -22.82 -27.94 12.73
C ASN A 238 -23.83 -27.01 12.06
N ALA A 239 -23.46 -25.74 11.84
CA ALA A 239 -24.31 -24.80 11.13
C ALA A 239 -24.49 -25.17 9.66
N VAL A 240 -23.42 -25.56 8.96
CA VAL A 240 -23.46 -25.97 7.55
C VAL A 240 -24.31 -27.23 7.36
N ARG A 241 -24.26 -28.17 8.32
CA ARG A 241 -25.08 -29.40 8.33
C ARG A 241 -26.55 -29.19 8.71
N SER A 242 -26.96 -27.98 9.09
CA SER A 242 -28.32 -27.68 9.53
C SER A 242 -28.97 -26.58 8.67
N ASN A 243 -30.26 -26.35 8.88
CA ASN A 243 -30.98 -25.22 8.26
C ASN A 243 -30.49 -23.84 8.76
N LYS A 244 -29.53 -23.80 9.70
CA LYS A 244 -28.92 -22.56 10.22
C LYS A 244 -27.73 -22.06 9.38
N LYS A 245 -27.38 -22.73 8.28
CA LYS A 245 -26.27 -22.35 7.38
C LYS A 245 -26.25 -20.86 6.98
N TYR A 246 -27.42 -20.23 6.81
CA TYR A 246 -27.54 -18.83 6.42
C TYR A 246 -27.67 -17.84 7.59
N LYS A 247 -27.67 -18.30 8.84
CA LYS A 247 -27.94 -17.48 10.04
C LYS A 247 -26.87 -17.61 11.15
N PHE A 248 -25.85 -18.43 10.96
CA PHE A 248 -24.90 -18.83 12.02
C PHE A 248 -24.05 -17.69 12.62
N LYS A 249 -23.96 -16.53 11.94
CA LYS A 249 -23.19 -15.36 12.39
C LYS A 249 -24.00 -14.07 12.52
N LYS A 250 -25.33 -14.09 12.40
CA LYS A 250 -26.14 -12.90 12.71
C LYS A 250 -26.12 -12.71 14.23
N LYS A 251 -25.42 -11.68 14.72
CA LYS A 251 -25.52 -11.29 16.14
C LYS A 251 -26.96 -10.84 16.43
N PRO A 252 -27.54 -11.17 17.60
CA PRO A 252 -28.64 -10.40 18.13
C PRO A 252 -28.13 -8.98 18.40
N GLU A 253 -28.88 -7.96 17.97
CA GLU A 253 -28.61 -6.58 18.36
C GLU A 253 -28.56 -6.51 19.90
N GLY A 254 -27.43 -6.08 20.48
CA GLY A 254 -27.39 -5.69 21.89
C GLY A 254 -26.33 -6.29 22.83
N LYS A 255 -25.37 -7.14 22.42
CA LYS A 255 -24.27 -7.56 23.33
C LYS A 255 -22.87 -7.47 22.72
N LYS A 256 -22.07 -6.54 23.25
CA LYS A 256 -20.62 -6.42 23.03
C LYS A 256 -19.91 -7.44 23.95
N THR A 257 -19.17 -8.38 23.38
CA THR A 257 -18.13 -9.12 24.09
C THR A 257 -16.84 -9.07 23.27
N SER A 258 -15.75 -8.82 23.98
CA SER A 258 -14.37 -8.73 23.52
C SER A 258 -13.86 -10.11 23.11
N TYR A 259 -13.64 -10.30 21.82
CA TYR A 259 -12.78 -11.37 21.29
C TYR A 259 -11.82 -10.71 20.31
N VAL A 260 -10.56 -10.62 20.70
CA VAL A 260 -9.45 -10.23 19.83
C VAL A 260 -9.23 -11.39 18.85
N ARG A 261 -9.56 -11.17 17.56
CA ARG A 261 -9.17 -12.08 16.48
C ARG A 261 -7.70 -11.85 16.15
N PRO A 262 -6.84 -12.87 16.15
CA PRO A 262 -5.56 -12.76 15.47
C PRO A 262 -5.85 -12.75 13.96
N HIS A 263 -5.40 -11.70 13.26
CA HIS A 263 -5.34 -11.60 11.79
C HIS A 263 -6.59 -11.27 10.96
N LEU A 264 -7.63 -10.62 11.50
CA LEU A 264 -8.72 -10.08 10.66
C LEU A 264 -9.05 -8.63 11.05
N SER A 265 -8.20 -7.72 10.60
CA SER A 265 -8.47 -6.27 10.56
C SER A 265 -8.45 -5.76 9.13
N LYS A 266 -9.33 -6.27 8.26
CA LYS A 266 -9.69 -5.59 7.01
C LYS A 266 -11.20 -5.70 6.76
N MET A 267 -11.82 -4.52 6.81
CA MET A 267 -13.03 -4.07 6.12
C MET A 267 -14.31 -4.92 6.27
N LYS A 268 -15.22 -4.43 7.11
CA LYS A 268 -16.65 -4.50 6.82
C LYS A 268 -16.97 -3.38 5.83
N PHE A 269 -17.44 -3.74 4.65
CA PHE A 269 -18.19 -2.82 3.81
C PHE A 269 -19.66 -2.97 4.22
N ASP A 270 -20.27 -1.86 4.64
CA ASP A 270 -21.72 -1.70 4.66
C ASP A 270 -22.23 -1.52 3.23
#